data_AF-A0AAV2Q0F3-F1
#
_entry.id   AF-A0AAV2Q0F3-F1
#
_cell.length_a   1.000
_cell.length_b   1.000
_cell.length_c   1.000
_cell.angle_alpha   90.00
_cell.angle_beta   90.00
_cell.angle_gamma   90.00
#
_symmetry.space_group_name_H-M   'P 1'
#
loop_
_entity.id
_entity.type
_entity.pdbx_description
1 polymer ?
#
loop_
_entity_poly.entity_id
_entity_poly.type
_entity_poly.pdbx_seq_one_letter_code
_entity_poly.pdbx_strand_id
1 'polypeptide(L)'
;KDGKCVCAPGFSGEDCSTKDCNPECVENQGACTDGKCVCVAGFTGVDCGKKDCNPKCVENQGTCKDGKCLCSTGFSGQDCSTNGCNPKCVENQGACKDGKCVCVAGFSGVDCGTKVCNPKCVENQGTCKDGKCVCETGFSGEDCSTKGCNPKCVEKQGACKDGKCVCVAGFSGVDCGTK
;
A
#
# COMPACT_ATOMS: atom_id res chain seq x y z
N LYS A 1 -43.10 -43.54 -39.43
CA LYS A 1 -42.47 -43.82 -38.10
C LYS A 1 -41.26 -42.92 -38.03
N ASP A 2 -41.45 -41.69 -37.57
CA ASP A 2 -40.36 -40.74 -37.36
C ASP A 2 -39.66 -41.14 -36.07
N GLY A 3 -38.75 -42.10 -36.20
CA GLY A 3 -37.95 -42.64 -35.10
C GLY A 3 -36.86 -41.66 -34.74
N LYS A 4 -37.20 -40.63 -33.97
CA LYS A 4 -36.19 -39.77 -33.35
C LYS A 4 -35.41 -40.62 -32.33
N CYS A 5 -34.10 -40.74 -32.49
CA CYS A 5 -33.24 -41.43 -31.55
C CYS A 5 -33.33 -40.76 -30.17
N VAL A 6 -33.47 -41.58 -29.11
CA VAL A 6 -33.34 -41.13 -27.73
C VAL A 6 -31.88 -41.34 -27.34
N CYS A 7 -31.14 -40.26 -27.18
CA CYS A 7 -29.71 -40.33 -26.89
C CYS A 7 -29.44 -40.64 -25.41
N ALA A 8 -28.29 -41.28 -25.16
CA ALA A 8 -27.78 -41.45 -23.81
C ALA A 8 -27.40 -40.08 -23.21
N PRO A 9 -27.41 -39.91 -21.87
CA PRO A 9 -26.99 -38.66 -21.24
C PRO A 9 -25.59 -38.22 -21.71
N GLY A 10 -25.47 -36.96 -22.12
CA GLY A 10 -24.21 -36.40 -22.65
C GLY A 10 -23.97 -36.66 -24.14
N PHE A 11 -25.00 -37.09 -24.88
CA PHE A 11 -24.94 -37.26 -26.33
C PHE A 11 -26.17 -36.62 -27.00
N SER A 12 -25.94 -36.04 -28.18
CA SER A 12 -26.95 -35.40 -29.02
C SER A 12 -26.72 -35.67 -30.51
N GLY A 13 -27.59 -35.12 -31.37
CA GLY A 13 -27.57 -35.34 -32.82
C GLY A 13 -28.60 -36.36 -33.30
N GLU A 14 -28.78 -36.46 -34.63
CA GLU A 14 -29.78 -37.35 -35.25
C GLU A 14 -29.45 -38.84 -35.03
N ASP A 15 -28.17 -39.18 -34.91
CA ASP A 15 -27.64 -40.51 -34.68
C ASP A 15 -27.01 -40.68 -33.27
N CYS A 16 -27.15 -39.68 -32.40
CA CYS A 16 -26.53 -39.63 -31.08
C CYS A 16 -24.99 -39.75 -31.08
N SER A 17 -24.32 -39.40 -32.18
CA SER A 17 -22.85 -39.47 -32.29
C SER A 17 -22.13 -38.24 -31.71
N THR A 18 -22.86 -37.14 -31.48
CA THR A 18 -22.27 -35.90 -30.96
C THR A 18 -22.18 -35.97 -29.45
N LYS A 19 -20.98 -35.76 -28.89
CA LYS A 19 -20.78 -35.66 -27.44
C LYS A 19 -21.12 -34.26 -26.96
N ASP A 20 -22.02 -34.17 -26.00
CA ASP A 20 -22.31 -32.93 -25.30
C ASP A 20 -21.16 -32.57 -24.35
N CYS A 21 -20.95 -31.28 -24.16
CA CYS A 21 -19.98 -30.78 -23.21
C CYS A 21 -20.58 -30.73 -21.81
N ASN A 22 -19.85 -31.27 -20.84
CA ASN A 22 -20.19 -31.18 -19.43
C ASN A 22 -18.94 -30.79 -18.62
N PRO A 23 -18.84 -29.55 -18.11
CA PRO A 23 -19.87 -28.49 -18.12
C PRO A 23 -20.18 -27.94 -19.53
N GLU A 24 -21.39 -27.39 -19.69
CA GLU A 24 -21.80 -26.73 -20.94
C GLU A 24 -20.91 -25.51 -21.20
N CYS A 25 -20.57 -25.28 -22.47
CA CYS A 25 -19.76 -24.13 -22.86
C CYS A 25 -20.59 -22.85 -22.72
N VAL A 26 -19.99 -21.80 -22.16
CA VAL A 26 -20.66 -20.49 -22.07
C VAL A 26 -20.93 -19.96 -23.48
N GLU A 27 -22.18 -19.53 -23.69
CA GLU A 27 -22.66 -19.05 -24.97
C GLU A 27 -21.78 -17.91 -25.50
N ASN A 28 -21.41 -17.98 -26.77
CA ASN A 28 -20.51 -17.03 -27.46
C ASN A 28 -19.07 -16.95 -26.91
N GLN A 29 -18.67 -17.83 -25.98
CA GLN A 29 -17.32 -17.86 -25.40
C GLN A 29 -16.56 -19.14 -25.74
N GLY A 30 -17.24 -20.18 -26.21
CA GLY A 30 -16.63 -21.40 -26.71
C GLY A 30 -17.60 -22.24 -27.54
N ALA A 31 -17.05 -23.19 -28.28
CA ALA A 31 -17.81 -24.19 -29.01
C ALA A 31 -17.53 -25.59 -28.43
N CYS A 32 -18.55 -26.44 -28.37
CA CYS A 32 -18.36 -27.82 -27.95
C CYS A 32 -17.75 -28.65 -29.08
N THR A 33 -16.66 -29.36 -28.81
CA THR A 33 -16.01 -30.27 -29.76
C THR A 33 -15.56 -31.53 -29.01
N ASP A 34 -16.09 -32.68 -29.41
CA ASP A 34 -15.80 -33.99 -28.79
C ASP A 34 -16.00 -34.03 -27.25
N GLY A 35 -17.02 -33.33 -26.75
CA GLY A 35 -17.32 -33.26 -25.32
C GLY A 35 -16.38 -32.35 -24.51
N LYS A 36 -15.58 -31.50 -25.18
CA LYS A 36 -14.77 -30.45 -24.55
C LYS A 36 -15.07 -29.08 -25.15
N CYS A 37 -15.06 -28.05 -24.32
CA CYS A 37 -15.20 -26.69 -24.80
C CYS A 37 -13.89 -26.18 -25.40
N VAL A 38 -13.95 -25.70 -26.64
CA VAL A 38 -12.87 -24.98 -27.31
C VAL A 38 -13.20 -23.49 -27.22
N CYS A 39 -12.40 -22.75 -26.45
CA CYS A 39 -12.69 -21.35 -26.14
C CYS A 39 -12.32 -20.40 -27.27
N VAL A 40 -13.13 -19.35 -27.43
CA VAL A 40 -12.82 -18.20 -28.27
C VAL A 40 -11.66 -17.41 -27.64
N ALA A 41 -10.88 -16.70 -28.46
CA ALA A 41 -9.78 -15.87 -27.99
C ALA A 41 -10.22 -14.90 -26.88
N GLY A 42 -9.44 -14.85 -25.79
CA GLY A 42 -9.77 -14.05 -24.60
C GLY A 42 -10.58 -14.80 -23.54
N PHE A 43 -10.93 -16.06 -23.77
CA PHE A 43 -11.61 -16.93 -22.80
C PHE A 43 -10.81 -18.21 -22.52
N THR A 44 -11.02 -18.76 -21.33
CA THR A 44 -10.34 -19.94 -20.81
C THR A 44 -11.22 -20.65 -19.77
N GLY A 45 -10.77 -21.80 -19.27
CA GLY A 45 -11.53 -22.66 -18.37
C GLY A 45 -12.24 -23.80 -19.09
N VAL A 46 -12.79 -24.74 -18.31
CA VAL A 46 -13.41 -25.98 -18.83
C VAL A 46 -14.72 -25.74 -19.58
N ASP A 47 -15.40 -24.65 -19.27
CA ASP A 47 -16.64 -24.14 -19.86
C ASP A 47 -16.44 -22.84 -20.65
N CYS A 48 -15.20 -22.36 -20.76
CA CYS A 48 -14.85 -21.05 -21.32
C CYS A 48 -15.43 -19.84 -20.56
N GLY A 49 -15.91 -20.02 -19.32
CA GLY A 49 -16.51 -18.93 -18.53
C GLY A 49 -15.51 -17.95 -17.91
N LYS A 50 -14.20 -18.20 -18.01
CA LYS A 50 -13.17 -17.31 -17.44
C LYS A 50 -12.53 -16.47 -18.53
N LYS A 51 -12.30 -15.19 -18.25
CA LYS A 51 -11.52 -14.32 -19.13
C LYS A 51 -10.04 -14.64 -19.01
N ASP A 52 -9.37 -14.82 -20.15
CA ASP A 52 -7.93 -14.94 -20.23
C ASP A 52 -7.27 -13.58 -20.00
N CYS A 53 -6.09 -13.57 -19.38
CA CYS A 53 -5.32 -12.34 -19.19
C CYS A 53 -4.34 -12.17 -20.34
N ASN A 54 -4.45 -11.03 -21.03
CA ASN A 54 -3.53 -10.63 -22.07
C ASN A 54 -3.02 -9.21 -21.81
N PRO A 55 -1.72 -9.01 -21.49
CA PRO A 55 -0.66 -10.01 -21.40
C PRO A 55 -0.87 -11.02 -20.24
N LYS A 56 -0.25 -12.21 -20.38
CA LYS A 56 -0.28 -13.24 -19.33
C LYS A 56 0.47 -12.75 -18.10
N CYS A 57 -0.12 -12.95 -16.93
CA CYS A 57 0.52 -12.61 -15.67
C CYS A 57 1.79 -13.43 -15.47
N VAL A 58 2.87 -12.80 -15.00
CA VAL A 58 4.11 -13.49 -14.66
C VAL A 58 3.85 -14.46 -13.51
N GLU A 59 4.30 -15.70 -13.69
CA GLU A 59 4.11 -16.77 -12.72
C GLU A 59 4.67 -16.39 -11.34
N ASN A 60 3.90 -16.64 -10.29
CA ASN A 60 4.21 -16.27 -8.90
C ASN A 60 4.29 -14.75 -8.60
N GLN A 61 4.10 -13.87 -9.59
CA GLN A 61 4.12 -12.42 -9.43
C GLN A 61 2.74 -11.77 -9.55
N GLY A 62 1.74 -12.53 -9.99
CA GLY A 62 0.35 -12.11 -9.97
C GLY A 62 -0.62 -13.22 -10.38
N THR A 63 -1.90 -12.96 -10.18
CA THR A 63 -2.99 -13.89 -10.52
C THR A 63 -3.92 -13.23 -11.52
N CYS A 64 -4.35 -13.98 -12.53
CA CYS A 64 -5.34 -13.50 -13.49
C CYS A 64 -6.74 -13.46 -12.86
N LYS A 65 -7.38 -12.30 -12.88
CA LYS A 65 -8.76 -12.10 -12.44
C LYS A 65 -9.51 -11.21 -13.43
N ASP A 66 -10.58 -11.74 -14.01
CA ASP A 66 -11.45 -11.04 -14.96
C ASP A 66 -10.71 -10.39 -16.15
N GLY A 67 -9.66 -11.06 -16.65
CA GLY A 67 -8.85 -10.60 -17.77
C GLY A 67 -7.81 -9.53 -17.42
N LYS A 68 -7.58 -9.27 -16.12
CA LYS A 68 -6.51 -8.39 -15.62
C LYS A 68 -5.62 -9.12 -14.62
N CYS A 69 -4.34 -8.79 -14.62
CA CYS A 69 -3.41 -9.31 -13.62
C CYS A 69 -3.53 -8.54 -12.31
N LEU A 70 -3.82 -9.26 -11.23
CA LEU A 70 -3.69 -8.76 -9.87
C LEU A 70 -2.30 -9.13 -9.35
N CYS A 71 -1.42 -8.13 -9.25
CA CYS A 71 -0.04 -8.35 -8.88
C CYS A 71 0.14 -8.64 -7.39
N SER A 72 1.03 -9.57 -7.10
CA SER A 72 1.54 -9.87 -5.77
C SER A 72 2.30 -8.65 -5.20
N THR A 73 2.44 -8.59 -3.88
CA THR A 73 3.15 -7.50 -3.21
C THR A 73 4.57 -7.35 -3.76
N GLY A 74 4.96 -6.12 -4.12
CA GLY A 74 6.27 -5.83 -4.73
C GLY A 74 6.32 -5.99 -6.25
N PHE A 75 5.18 -6.28 -6.90
CA PHE A 75 5.08 -6.34 -8.36
C PHE A 75 4.03 -5.37 -8.87
N SER A 76 4.20 -4.94 -10.12
CA SER A 76 3.36 -3.95 -10.79
C SER A 76 3.45 -4.11 -12.30
N GLY A 77 2.68 -3.32 -13.04
CA GLY A 77 2.57 -3.44 -14.50
C GLY A 77 1.37 -4.30 -14.92
N GLN A 78 1.11 -4.35 -16.23
CA GLN A 78 -0.07 -5.02 -16.79
C GLN A 78 -0.01 -6.55 -16.67
N ASP A 79 1.20 -7.11 -16.66
CA ASP A 79 1.53 -8.53 -16.51
C ASP A 79 2.24 -8.85 -15.18
N CYS A 80 2.40 -7.87 -14.30
CA CYS A 80 3.16 -7.98 -13.05
C CYS A 80 4.68 -8.20 -13.21
N SER A 81 5.24 -7.97 -14.40
CA SER A 81 6.68 -8.11 -14.66
C SER A 81 7.54 -7.00 -14.04
N THR A 82 6.92 -5.87 -13.65
CA THR A 82 7.66 -4.73 -13.11
C THR A 82 7.85 -4.88 -11.62
N ASN A 83 9.10 -5.00 -11.17
CA ASN A 83 9.46 -4.93 -9.75
C ASN A 83 9.01 -3.57 -9.19
N GLY A 84 7.91 -3.59 -8.43
CA GLY A 84 7.46 -2.48 -7.62
C GLY A 84 8.22 -2.44 -6.30
N CYS A 85 8.18 -1.30 -5.62
CA CYS A 85 8.77 -1.19 -4.30
C CYS A 85 7.88 -1.90 -3.28
N ASN A 86 8.51 -2.63 -2.36
CA ASN A 86 7.86 -3.20 -1.19
C ASN A 86 8.63 -2.78 0.07
N PRO A 87 8.07 -1.90 0.92
CA PRO A 87 6.74 -1.30 0.81
C PRO A 87 6.61 -0.33 -0.38
N LYS A 88 5.37 -0.09 -0.82
CA LYS A 88 5.08 0.89 -1.87
C LYS A 88 5.47 2.28 -1.38
N CYS A 89 6.19 3.03 -2.20
CA CYS A 89 6.56 4.40 -1.85
C CYS A 89 5.30 5.28 -1.71
N VAL A 90 5.29 6.15 -0.72
CA VAL A 90 4.23 7.15 -0.53
C VAL A 90 4.21 8.08 -1.73
N GLU A 91 3.01 8.27 -2.29
CA GLU A 91 2.81 9.05 -3.51
C GLU A 91 3.32 10.48 -3.32
N ASN A 92 4.04 11.01 -4.31
CA ASN A 92 4.70 12.32 -4.30
C ASN A 92 5.78 12.52 -3.22
N GLN A 93 6.14 11.49 -2.45
CA GLN A 93 7.18 11.55 -1.39
C GLN A 93 8.39 10.69 -1.72
N GLY A 94 8.29 9.80 -2.70
CA GLY A 94 9.41 9.03 -3.21
C GLY A 94 9.10 8.38 -4.56
N ALA A 95 10.15 7.97 -5.25
CA ALA A 95 10.08 7.19 -6.47
C ALA A 95 10.64 5.80 -6.24
N CYS A 96 10.03 4.79 -6.87
CA CYS A 96 10.57 3.45 -6.80
C CYS A 96 11.73 3.28 -7.78
N LYS A 97 12.89 2.84 -7.27
CA LYS A 97 14.06 2.52 -8.08
C LYS A 97 14.70 1.23 -7.58
N ASP A 98 14.82 0.24 -8.46
CA ASP A 98 15.42 -1.07 -8.17
C ASP A 98 14.82 -1.76 -6.92
N GLY A 99 13.48 -1.66 -6.76
CA GLY A 99 12.76 -2.24 -5.64
C GLY A 99 12.89 -1.49 -4.30
N LYS A 100 13.60 -0.35 -4.27
CA LYS A 100 13.73 0.51 -3.09
C LYS A 100 13.16 1.91 -3.35
N CYS A 101 12.54 2.49 -2.32
CA CYS A 101 12.06 3.87 -2.41
C CYS A 101 13.23 4.85 -2.28
N VAL A 102 13.35 5.73 -3.27
CA VAL A 102 14.23 6.89 -3.24
C VAL A 102 13.38 8.10 -2.88
N CYS A 103 13.60 8.65 -1.68
CA CYS A 103 12.75 9.70 -1.13
C CYS A 103 13.06 11.08 -1.71
N VAL A 104 12.02 11.88 -1.86
CA VAL A 104 12.11 13.31 -2.14
C VAL A 104 12.70 14.01 -0.90
N ALA A 105 13.38 15.14 -1.11
CA ALA A 105 13.92 15.96 -0.03
C ALA A 105 12.84 16.30 1.02
N GLY A 106 13.17 16.15 2.30
CA GLY A 106 12.23 16.33 3.40
C GLY A 106 11.47 15.06 3.82
N PHE A 107 11.67 13.93 3.12
CA PHE A 107 11.09 12.63 3.47
C PHE A 107 12.15 11.56 3.66
N SER A 108 11.80 10.53 4.43
CA SER A 108 12.67 9.42 4.81
C SER A 108 11.83 8.19 5.18
N GLY A 109 12.51 7.08 5.47
CA GLY A 109 11.88 5.79 5.75
C GLY A 109 11.87 4.87 4.52
N VAL A 110 11.53 3.60 4.74
CA VAL A 110 11.55 2.56 3.70
C VAL A 110 10.51 2.77 2.59
N ASP A 111 9.45 3.51 2.88
CA ASP A 111 8.37 3.91 1.97
C ASP A 111 8.34 5.43 1.72
N CYS A 112 9.29 6.18 2.28
CA CYS A 112 9.29 7.65 2.27
C CYS A 112 8.13 8.33 3.00
N GLY A 113 7.43 7.65 3.90
CA GLY A 113 6.30 8.22 4.65
C GLY A 113 6.69 9.11 5.84
N THR A 114 7.98 9.15 6.22
CA THR A 114 8.43 9.89 7.41
C THR A 114 8.99 11.25 7.04
N LYS A 115 8.33 12.33 7.47
CA LYS A 115 8.86 13.69 7.31
C LYS A 115 10.13 13.87 8.13
N VAL A 116 11.17 14.38 7.49
CA VAL A 116 12.44 14.77 8.12
C VAL A 116 12.24 16.14 8.79
N CYS A 117 12.68 16.27 10.03
CA CYS A 117 12.71 17.56 10.70
C CYS A 117 13.87 18.40 10.19
N ASN A 118 13.56 19.66 9.88
CA ASN A 118 14.55 20.67 9.54
C ASN A 118 14.24 21.94 10.34
N PRO A 119 15.07 22.31 11.33
CA PRO A 119 16.34 21.69 11.70
C PRO A 119 16.19 20.27 12.28
N LYS A 120 17.29 19.48 12.22
CA LYS A 120 17.32 18.14 12.80
C LYS A 120 17.27 18.25 14.32
N CYS A 121 16.38 17.52 14.96
CA CYS A 121 16.27 17.50 16.41
C CYS A 121 17.56 16.99 17.05
N VAL A 122 17.98 17.61 18.15
CA VAL A 122 19.11 17.14 18.94
C VAL A 122 18.78 15.77 19.55
N GLU A 123 19.68 14.82 19.34
CA GLU A 123 19.52 13.45 19.81
C GLU A 123 19.35 13.41 21.33
N ASN A 124 18.39 12.62 21.80
CA ASN A 124 18.00 12.51 23.22
C ASN A 124 17.44 13.80 23.87
N GLN A 125 17.21 14.86 23.10
CA GLN A 125 16.60 16.13 23.57
C GLN A 125 15.28 16.46 22.89
N GLY A 126 14.96 15.77 21.79
CA GLY A 126 13.66 15.85 21.16
C GLY A 126 13.46 14.77 20.12
N THR A 127 12.20 14.52 19.78
CA THR A 127 11.81 13.58 18.74
C THR A 127 11.18 14.31 17.56
N CYS A 128 11.52 13.89 16.35
CA CYS A 128 10.90 14.44 15.15
C CYS A 128 9.47 13.92 14.98
N LYS A 129 8.49 14.83 14.92
CA LYS A 129 7.09 14.51 14.69
C LYS A 129 6.52 15.44 13.62
N ASP A 130 6.09 14.87 12.49
CA ASP A 130 5.53 15.59 11.35
C ASP A 130 6.41 16.74 10.81
N GLY A 131 7.73 16.59 10.87
CA GLY A 131 8.70 17.59 10.42
C GLY A 131 9.00 18.70 11.43
N LYS A 132 8.47 18.61 12.66
CA LYS A 132 8.80 19.49 13.79
C LYS A 132 9.39 18.73 14.96
N CYS A 133 10.34 19.32 15.67
CA CYS A 133 10.89 18.72 16.88
C CYS A 133 9.92 18.90 18.05
N VAL A 134 9.61 17.79 18.71
CA VAL A 134 8.91 17.77 19.99
C VAL A 134 9.98 17.54 21.06
N CYS A 135 10.26 18.58 21.84
CA CYS A 135 11.35 18.55 22.81
C CYS A 135 11.00 17.75 24.06
N GLU A 136 12.00 17.06 24.56
CA GLU A 136 11.96 16.38 25.85
C GLU A 136 11.86 17.40 26.99
N THR A 137 11.47 16.92 28.17
CA THR A 137 11.30 17.77 29.34
C THR A 137 12.61 18.46 29.71
N GLY A 138 12.59 19.79 29.86
CA GLY A 138 13.79 20.59 30.13
C GLY A 138 14.52 21.08 28.88
N PHE A 139 13.97 20.86 27.68
CA PHE A 139 14.49 21.38 26.43
C PHE A 139 13.45 22.23 25.68
N SER A 140 13.92 23.13 24.83
CA SER A 140 13.11 24.04 24.01
C SER A 140 13.88 24.47 22.76
N GLY A 141 13.21 25.23 21.89
CA GLY A 141 13.75 25.66 20.59
C GLY A 141 13.24 24.81 19.42
N GLU A 142 13.58 25.20 18.20
CA GLU A 142 13.12 24.52 16.97
C GLU A 142 13.78 23.15 16.75
N ASP A 143 14.99 22.96 17.26
CA ASP A 143 15.77 21.72 17.23
C ASP A 143 15.95 21.06 18.60
N CYS A 144 15.37 21.64 19.65
CA CYS A 144 15.51 21.22 21.04
C CYS A 144 16.91 21.38 21.64
N SER A 145 17.78 22.21 21.04
CA SER A 145 19.13 22.48 21.56
C SER A 145 19.15 23.42 22.77
N THR A 146 18.06 24.15 23.04
CA THR A 146 18.00 25.15 24.11
C THR A 146 17.54 24.50 25.41
N LYS A 147 18.19 24.84 26.54
CA LYS A 147 17.73 24.42 27.87
C LYS A 147 16.43 25.15 28.23
N GLY A 148 15.35 24.39 28.26
CA GLY A 148 14.04 24.81 28.76
C GLY A 148 13.97 24.70 30.28
N CYS A 149 13.02 25.41 30.87
CA CYS A 149 12.80 25.37 32.32
C CYS A 149 11.81 24.27 32.67
N ASN A 150 12.18 23.45 33.64
CA ASN A 150 11.32 22.47 34.28
C ASN A 150 11.53 22.54 35.80
N PRO A 151 10.54 23.03 36.59
CA PRO A 151 9.19 23.40 36.18
C PRO A 151 9.15 24.62 35.24
N LYS A 152 8.09 24.71 34.43
CA LYS A 152 7.87 25.88 33.56
C LYS A 152 7.65 27.11 34.43
N CYS A 153 8.29 28.22 34.07
CA CYS A 153 8.09 29.49 34.76
C CYS A 153 6.64 29.95 34.57
N VAL A 154 6.03 30.48 35.64
CA VAL A 154 4.69 31.05 35.57
C VAL A 154 4.69 32.25 34.61
N GLU A 155 3.74 32.24 33.69
CA GLU A 155 3.65 33.23 32.62
C GLU A 155 3.60 34.65 33.21
N LYS A 156 4.42 35.56 32.68
CA LYS A 156 4.57 36.96 33.12
C LYS A 156 5.13 37.16 34.53
N GLN A 157 5.47 36.10 35.26
CA GLN A 157 6.06 36.17 36.61
C GLN A 157 7.55 35.81 36.62
N GLY A 158 8.05 35.16 35.57
CA GLY A 158 9.48 34.93 35.36
C GLY A 158 9.80 34.59 33.91
N ALA A 159 11.08 34.71 33.56
CA ALA A 159 11.62 34.31 32.27
C ALA A 159 12.54 33.11 32.42
N CYS A 160 12.48 32.16 31.49
CA CYS A 160 13.40 31.03 31.48
C CYS A 160 14.75 31.44 30.91
N LYS A 161 15.83 31.25 31.68
CA LYS A 161 17.20 31.49 31.23
C LYS A 161 18.09 30.33 31.65
N ASP A 162 18.70 29.64 30.68
CA ASP A 162 19.60 28.50 30.88
C ASP A 162 19.01 27.38 31.77
N GLY A 163 17.71 27.11 31.62
CA GLY A 163 17.00 26.09 32.41
C GLY A 163 16.57 26.51 33.82
N LYS A 164 16.78 27.78 34.20
CA LYS A 164 16.32 28.34 35.47
C LYS A 164 15.34 29.50 35.27
N CYS A 165 14.31 29.56 36.09
CA CYS A 165 13.40 30.70 36.11
C CYS A 165 14.05 31.90 36.81
N VAL A 166 14.10 33.02 36.10
CA VAL A 166 14.49 34.33 36.63
C VAL A 166 13.21 35.11 36.89
N CYS A 167 12.87 35.30 38.16
CA CYS A 167 11.60 35.89 38.56
C CYS A 167 11.60 37.42 38.41
N VAL A 168 10.43 37.95 38.05
CA VAL A 168 10.14 39.38 38.08
C VAL A 168 10.07 39.83 39.55
N ALA A 169 10.37 41.11 39.81
CA ALA A 169 10.33 41.66 41.17
C ALA A 169 8.99 41.42 41.86
N GLY A 170 9.03 40.93 43.10
CA GLY A 170 7.84 40.53 43.86
C GLY A 170 7.34 39.11 43.56
N PHE A 171 8.13 38.30 42.85
CA PHE A 171 7.90 36.87 42.70
C PHE A 171 9.15 36.06 43.08
N SER A 172 8.95 34.83 43.55
CA SER A 172 9.97 33.91 44.02
C SER A 172 9.54 32.45 43.84
N GLY A 173 10.45 31.52 44.12
CA GLY A 173 10.24 30.08 43.91
C GLY A 173 10.93 29.56 42.65
N VAL A 174 10.91 28.24 42.47
CA VAL A 174 11.59 27.56 41.35
C VAL A 174 10.90 27.78 40.00
N ASP A 175 9.62 28.13 40.02
CA ASP A 175 8.76 28.46 38.88
C ASP A 175 8.26 29.92 38.90
N CYS A 176 8.67 30.72 39.88
CA CYS A 176 8.18 32.07 40.14
C CYS A 176 6.68 32.18 40.51
N GLY A 177 6.07 31.10 41.01
CA GLY A 177 4.65 31.09 41.40
C GLY A 177 4.35 31.68 42.78
N THR A 178 5.37 32.03 43.57
CA THR A 178 5.19 32.59 44.93
C THR A 178 5.38 34.11 44.90
N LYS A 179 4.48 34.88 45.53
CA LYS A 179 4.53 36.34 45.60
C LYS A 179 5.10 36.83 46.92
#